data_AF-A0A6P0T1J0-F1
#
_entry.id   AF-A0A6P0T1J0-F1
#
_cell.length_a   1.000
_cell.length_b   1.000
_cell.length_c   1.000
_cell.angle_alpha   90.00
_cell.angle_beta   90.00
_cell.angle_gamma   90.00
#
_symmetry.space_group_name_H-M   'P 1'
#
loop_
_entity.id
_entity.type
_entity.pdbx_description
1 polymer ?
#
loop_
_entity_poly.entity_id
_entity_poly.type
_entity_poly.pdbx_seq_one_letter_code
_entity_poly.pdbx_strand_id
1 'polypeptide(L)' 'MEDQWLHLKRQDNGGYVFEDEYDNALAIIEGIENRGQQGNYAVERLMFN' A
#
# COMPACT_ATOMS: atom_id res chain seq x y z
N MET A 1 21.86 -10.63 -5.28
CA MET A 1 20.82 -11.36 -4.50
C MET A 1 19.68 -10.43 -4.10
N GLU A 2 19.96 -9.16 -3.81
CA GLU A 2 18.94 -8.13 -3.53
C GLU A 2 18.15 -7.68 -4.78
N ASP A 3 18.84 -7.46 -5.92
CA ASP A 3 18.20 -7.00 -7.16
C ASP A 3 17.10 -7.92 -7.70
N GLN A 4 17.30 -9.24 -7.59
CA GLN A 4 16.31 -10.23 -8.04
C GLN A 4 15.07 -10.23 -7.13
N TRP A 5 15.26 -9.99 -5.83
CA TRP A 5 14.18 -9.89 -4.86
C TRP A 5 13.38 -8.59 -5.05
N LEU A 6 14.08 -7.48 -5.29
CA LEU A 6 13.49 -6.18 -5.67
C LEU A 6 12.73 -6.24 -7.01
N HIS A 7 13.16 -7.09 -7.94
CA HIS A 7 12.47 -7.27 -9.21
C HIS A 7 11.17 -8.06 -9.06
N LEU A 8 11.16 -9.11 -8.22
CA LEU A 8 9.96 -9.89 -7.88
C LEU A 8 8.92 -9.04 -7.14
N LYS A 9 9.32 -8.27 -6.11
CA LYS A 9 8.41 -7.34 -5.41
C LYS A 9 7.79 -6.30 -6.35
N ARG A 10 8.54 -5.80 -7.33
CA ARG A 10 8.05 -4.85 -8.33
C ARG A 10 6.98 -5.42 -9.25
N GLN A 11 7.14 -6.69 -9.65
CA GLN A 11 6.17 -7.37 -10.50
C GLN A 11 4.86 -7.65 -9.76
N ASP A 12 4.92 -7.97 -8.47
CA ASP A 12 3.73 -8.27 -7.64
C ASP A 12 2.91 -7.00 -7.31
N ASN A 13 3.56 -5.87 -7.07
CA ASN A 13 2.91 -4.61 -6.68
C ASN A 13 2.60 -3.64 -7.85
N GLY A 14 2.55 -4.12 -9.09
CA GLY A 14 2.15 -3.28 -10.24
C GLY A 14 3.09 -2.10 -10.54
N GLY A 15 4.36 -2.20 -10.12
CA GLY A 15 5.41 -1.22 -10.46
C GLY A 15 5.70 -0.13 -9.41
N TYR A 16 4.96 -0.06 -8.30
CA TYR A 16 5.33 0.83 -7.19
C TYR A 16 6.44 0.18 -6.35
N VAL A 17 7.63 0.80 -6.36
CA VAL A 17 8.70 0.52 -5.40
C VAL A 17 8.53 1.49 -4.26
N PHE A 18 8.19 0.98 -3.09
CA PHE A 18 8.21 1.75 -1.85
C PHE A 18 9.63 1.69 -1.26
N GLU A 19 10.10 2.80 -0.69
CA GLU A 19 11.42 2.85 -0.06
C GLU A 19 11.48 1.91 1.15
N ASP A 20 10.36 1.74 1.85
CA ASP A 20 10.18 0.73 2.89
C ASP A 20 8.72 0.21 3.02
N GLU A 21 8.49 -0.69 3.99
CA GLU A 21 7.15 -1.24 4.26
C GLU A 21 6.19 -0.23 4.90
N TYR A 22 6.72 0.84 5.50
CA TYR A 22 5.92 1.91 6.08
C TYR A 22 5.27 2.76 4.98
N ASP A 23 6.04 3.12 3.95
CA ASP A 23 5.53 3.81 2.77
C ASP A 23 4.46 3.00 2.03
N ASN A 24 4.67 1.68 1.91
CA ASN A 24 3.68 0.77 1.33
C ASN A 24 2.37 0.76 2.14
N ALA A 25 2.48 0.71 3.48
CA ALA A 25 1.31 0.75 4.35
C ALA A 25 0.55 2.08 4.23
N LEU A 26 1.24 3.21 4.14
CA LEU A 26 0.64 4.53 3.91
C LEU A 26 -0.12 4.60 2.58
N ALA A 27 0.47 4.12 1.49
CA ALA A 27 -0.16 4.13 0.17
C ALA A 27 -1.43 3.25 0.13
N ILE A 28 -1.43 2.10 0.82
CA ILE A 28 -2.61 1.26 0.95
C ILE A 28 -3.73 1.99 1.72
N ILE A 29 -3.39 2.66 2.83
CA ILE A 29 -4.33 3.44 3.63
C ILE A 29 -4.98 4.53 2.78
N GLU A 30 -4.17 5.33 2.09
CA GLU A 30 -4.65 6.41 1.21
C GLU A 30 -5.57 5.87 0.10
N GLY A 31 -5.18 4.75 -0.53
CA GLY A 31 -5.99 4.12 -1.56
C GLY A 31 -7.34 3.58 -1.06
N ILE A 32 -7.43 3.15 0.20
CA ILE A 32 -8.70 2.72 0.81
C ILE A 32 -9.57 3.94 1.14
N GLU A 33 -8.99 4.99 1.72
CA GLU A 33 -9.69 6.24 2.06
C GLU A 33 -10.29 6.91 0.82
N ASN A 34 -9.50 7.04 -0.26
CA ASN A 34 -9.95 7.59 -1.54
C ASN A 34 -11.12 6.79 -2.13
N ARG A 35 -11.08 5.45 -2.03
CA ARG A 35 -12.19 4.60 -2.48
C ARG A 35 -13.44 4.78 -1.63
N GLY A 36 -13.29 4.97 -0.31
CA GLY A 36 -14.40 5.28 0.58
C GLY A 36 -15.10 6.59 0.21
N GLN A 37 -14.32 7.64 -0.04
CA GLN A 37 -14.84 8.93 -0.49
C GLN A 37 -15.60 8.81 -1.83
N GLN A 38 -15.03 8.10 -2.80
CA GLN A 38 -15.66 7.89 -4.11
C GLN A 38 -16.93 7.01 -4.03
N GLY A 39 -16.91 5.99 -3.16
CA GLY A 39 -18.00 5.04 -2.98
C GLY A 39 -19.08 5.48 -1.98
N ASN A 40 -18.92 6.64 -1.34
CA ASN A 40 -19.82 7.15 -0.30
C ASN A 40 -20.01 6.16 0.87
N TYR A 41 -18.92 5.55 1.32
CA TYR A 41 -18.91 4.71 2.53
C TYR A 41 -17.76 5.12 3.46
N ALA A 42 -18.01 5.00 4.76
CA ALA A 42 -17.01 5.31 5.77
C ALA A 42 -15.93 4.23 5.82
N VAL A 43 -14.69 4.67 5.99
CA VAL A 43 -13.52 3.82 6.25
C VAL A 43 -13.09 4.07 7.68
N GLU A 44 -12.83 3.01 8.44
CA GLU A 44 -12.33 3.07 9.81
C GLU A 44 -10.96 2.40 9.88
N ARG A 45 -10.00 3.08 10.53
CA ARG A 45 -8.67 2.54 10.80
C ARG A 45 -8.60 2.04 12.24
N LEU A 46 -8.29 0.76 12.41
CA LEU A 46 -8.04 0.15 13.70
C LEU A 46 -6.52 0.02 13.94
N MET A 47 -6.05 0.45 15.11
CA MET A 47 -4.69 0.20 15.57
C MET A 47 -4.72 -0.74 16.77
N PHE A 48 -3.87 -1.76 16.73
CA PHE A 48 -3.69 -2.72 17.81
C PHE A 48 -2.43 -2.34 18.59
N ASN A 49 -2.53 -2.37 19.93
CA ASN A 49 -1.39 -2.20 20.85
C ASN A 49 -0.60 -3.50 20.99
#